data_AF-A0A6L3B5A4-F1
#
_entry.id   AF-A0A6L3B5A4-F1
#
_cell.length_a   1.000
_cell.length_b   1.000
_cell.length_c   1.000
_cell.angle_alpha   90.00
_cell.angle_beta   90.00
_cell.angle_gamma   90.00
#
_symmetry.space_group_name_H-M   'P 1'
#
loop_
_entity.id
_entity.type
_entity.pdbx_description
1 polymer ?
#
loop_
_entity_poly.entity_id
_entity_poly.type
_entity_poly.pdbx_seq_one_letter_code
_entity_poly.pdbx_strand_id
1 'polypeptide(L)'
;MSMKANTLLGSVLALVLTLSATSSAMADGGGAGDRHDTAVYEIDLVSGGTVDPAVVKADLDYVTGMREHHAGALTMSEEYLAKGKNPVLRNMAGAIITNQRYEIAVLEEVKRQVEQPPKVLADFGATKLVRRPVATEGLEHQLAYVKAPPPTALDHLMTPGAVDEYDVRWAKAMIVHHQGALDMARAYNADPKGENGLLRRMNLDIVQDQTYEIGFLESVIDRFPGDASTIQLDPSMVHGMSMHGGHGQMDHGAMNHDAMGHGQMNHKAMAR
;
A
#
# COMPACT_ATOMS: atom_id res chain seq x y z
N MET A 1 -17.58 32.60 -67.18
CA MET A 1 -17.99 32.73 -65.76
C MET A 1 -18.18 31.34 -65.19
N SER A 2 -17.36 31.02 -64.18
CA SER A 2 -17.40 29.96 -63.15
C SER A 2 -18.24 28.69 -63.34
N MET A 3 -17.54 27.55 -63.40
CA MET A 3 -18.01 26.26 -62.88
C MET A 3 -18.12 26.36 -61.34
N LYS A 4 -19.12 25.69 -60.74
CA LYS A 4 -19.16 25.39 -59.30
C LYS A 4 -19.24 23.87 -59.13
N ALA A 5 -18.19 23.29 -58.55
CA ALA A 5 -18.16 21.93 -58.08
C ALA A 5 -18.76 21.88 -56.68
N ASN A 6 -19.81 21.07 -56.48
CA ASN A 6 -20.31 20.75 -55.15
C ASN A 6 -19.50 19.58 -54.60
N THR A 7 -18.62 19.86 -53.65
CA THR A 7 -17.92 18.86 -52.84
C THR A 7 -18.89 18.30 -51.79
N LEU A 8 -19.16 17.00 -51.88
CA LEU A 8 -19.80 16.21 -50.83
C LEU A 8 -18.80 16.07 -49.66
N LEU A 9 -19.06 16.73 -48.53
CA LEU A 9 -18.42 16.41 -47.26
C LEU A 9 -18.97 15.07 -46.76
N GLY A 10 -18.15 14.03 -46.81
CA GLY A 10 -18.40 12.77 -46.10
C GLY A 10 -18.18 12.97 -44.61
N SER A 11 -19.25 12.81 -43.82
CA SER A 11 -19.17 12.70 -42.37
C SER A 11 -18.57 11.34 -42.00
N VAL A 12 -17.30 11.32 -41.59
CA VAL A 12 -16.70 10.14 -40.96
C VAL A 12 -17.16 10.11 -39.51
N LEU A 13 -18.08 9.19 -39.22
CA LEU A 13 -18.49 8.82 -37.87
C LEU A 13 -17.30 8.12 -37.19
N ALA A 14 -16.61 8.83 -36.30
CA ALA A 14 -15.55 8.25 -35.49
C ALA A 14 -16.18 7.32 -34.44
N LEU A 15 -16.13 6.02 -34.72
CA LEU A 15 -16.49 4.96 -33.79
C LEU A 15 -15.40 4.88 -32.71
N VAL A 16 -15.63 5.54 -31.57
CA VAL A 16 -14.78 5.38 -30.38
C VAL A 16 -15.14 4.05 -29.73
N LEU A 17 -14.42 3.00 -30.11
CA LEU A 17 -14.37 1.75 -29.35
C LEU A 17 -13.49 1.99 -28.13
N THR A 18 -14.10 2.32 -26.99
CA THR A 18 -13.45 2.21 -25.68
C THR A 18 -13.26 0.73 -25.38
N LEU A 19 -12.14 0.17 -25.83
CA LEU A 19 -11.72 -1.16 -25.41
C LEU A 19 -11.21 -1.03 -23.98
N SER A 20 -12.05 -1.35 -23.00
CA SER A 20 -11.60 -1.56 -21.62
C SER A 20 -10.56 -2.67 -21.65
N ALA A 21 -9.29 -2.32 -21.54
CA ALA A 21 -8.20 -3.28 -21.44
C ALA A 21 -8.37 -4.00 -20.10
N THR A 22 -8.96 -5.19 -20.13
CA THR A 22 -8.83 -6.16 -19.05
C THR A 22 -7.38 -6.63 -19.06
N SER A 23 -6.54 -6.02 -18.21
CA SER A 23 -5.15 -6.44 -18.02
C SER A 23 -5.12 -7.92 -17.64
N SER A 24 -4.79 -8.75 -18.62
CA SER A 24 -4.66 -10.19 -18.44
C SER A 24 -3.19 -10.46 -18.15
N ALA A 25 -2.85 -10.66 -16.88
CA ALA A 25 -1.52 -11.12 -16.49
C ALA A 25 -1.30 -12.51 -17.09
N MET A 26 -0.35 -12.63 -18.01
CA MET A 26 0.03 -13.89 -18.65
C MET A 26 1.44 -14.26 -18.17
N ALA A 27 1.54 -15.27 -17.32
CA ALA A 27 2.81 -15.90 -16.96
C ALA A 27 3.33 -16.71 -18.17
N ASP A 28 4.57 -16.46 -18.60
CA ASP A 28 5.17 -17.16 -19.75
C ASP A 28 5.73 -18.52 -19.30
N GLY A 29 5.03 -19.61 -19.64
CA GLY A 29 5.37 -20.97 -19.26
C GLY A 29 6.42 -21.60 -20.19
N GLY A 30 7.70 -21.52 -19.83
CA GLY A 30 8.81 -22.21 -20.49
C GLY A 30 9.34 -23.41 -19.67
N GLY A 31 9.50 -24.56 -20.31
CA GLY A 31 9.73 -25.88 -19.71
C GLY A 31 10.94 -26.08 -18.79
N ALA A 32 10.70 -26.95 -17.80
CA ALA A 32 11.60 -27.86 -17.08
C ALA A 32 13.02 -27.39 -16.69
N GLY A 33 13.23 -27.24 -15.37
CA GLY A 33 14.48 -27.68 -14.74
C GLY A 33 15.34 -26.63 -14.05
N ASP A 34 14.90 -25.39 -13.93
CA ASP A 34 15.51 -24.38 -13.05
C ASP A 34 14.38 -23.47 -12.52
N ARG A 35 14.46 -23.05 -11.25
CA ARG A 35 13.51 -22.07 -10.69
C ARG A 35 13.78 -20.72 -11.32
N HIS A 36 13.19 -20.48 -12.49
CA HIS A 36 13.20 -19.18 -13.14
C HIS A 36 12.12 -18.30 -12.49
N ASP A 37 12.56 -17.17 -11.94
CA ASP A 37 11.69 -16.07 -11.51
C ASP A 37 10.72 -15.74 -12.65
N THR A 38 9.43 -15.94 -12.41
CA THR A 38 8.41 -15.66 -13.42
C THR A 38 8.08 -14.18 -13.34
N ALA A 39 8.77 -13.39 -14.15
CA ALA A 39 8.45 -11.97 -14.31
C ALA A 39 7.00 -11.83 -14.79
N VAL A 40 6.25 -10.95 -14.11
CA VAL A 40 4.90 -10.58 -14.48
C VAL A 40 4.98 -9.46 -15.49
N TYR A 41 4.20 -9.59 -16.57
CA TYR A 41 4.17 -8.62 -17.65
C TYR A 41 2.78 -8.01 -17.81
N GLU A 42 2.76 -6.73 -18.13
CA GLU A 42 1.62 -6.03 -18.71
C GLU A 42 1.82 -5.88 -20.23
N ILE A 43 0.73 -5.95 -20.99
CA ILE A 43 0.72 -5.83 -22.44
C ILE A 43 -0.13 -4.62 -22.81
N ASP A 44 0.51 -3.63 -23.42
CA ASP A 44 -0.11 -2.35 -23.75
C ASP A 44 -0.08 -2.07 -25.25
N LEU A 45 -1.14 -1.44 -25.73
CA LEU A 45 -1.20 -0.89 -27.07
C LEU A 45 -0.89 0.62 -26.98
N VAL A 46 0.33 1.02 -27.35
CA VAL A 46 0.81 2.39 -27.18
C VAL A 46 0.79 3.16 -28.50
N SER A 47 0.21 4.35 -28.49
CA SER A 47 0.23 5.28 -29.61
C SER A 47 1.50 6.12 -29.56
N GLY A 48 2.26 6.20 -30.65
CA GLY A 48 3.52 6.97 -30.68
C GLY A 48 4.75 6.25 -30.10
N GLY A 49 4.61 4.98 -29.67
CA GLY A 49 5.74 4.07 -29.51
C GLY A 49 6.41 3.97 -28.14
N THR A 50 5.87 4.60 -27.09
CA THR A 50 6.34 4.46 -25.70
C THR A 50 5.17 4.33 -24.73
N VAL A 51 5.34 3.56 -23.66
CA VAL A 51 4.43 3.58 -22.49
C VAL A 51 4.33 5.00 -21.96
N ASP A 52 3.16 5.40 -21.46
CA ASP A 52 2.97 6.71 -20.85
C ASP A 52 3.99 6.91 -19.71
N PRO A 53 4.92 7.88 -19.82
CA PRO A 53 5.91 8.12 -18.77
C PRO A 53 5.29 8.44 -17.41
N ALA A 54 4.05 8.95 -17.38
CA ALA A 54 3.35 9.23 -16.14
C ALA A 54 2.98 7.95 -15.36
N VAL A 55 2.66 6.85 -16.05
CA VAL A 55 2.36 5.55 -15.41
C VAL A 55 3.62 4.99 -14.74
N VAL A 56 4.73 4.99 -15.47
CA VAL A 56 6.03 4.54 -14.93
C VAL A 56 6.45 5.41 -13.75
N LYS A 57 6.27 6.72 -13.84
CA LYS A 57 6.58 7.64 -12.75
C LYS A 57 5.73 7.38 -11.52
N ALA A 58 4.41 7.19 -11.67
CA ALA A 58 3.51 6.91 -10.55
C ALA A 58 3.92 5.63 -9.79
N ASP A 59 4.25 4.56 -10.51
CA ASP A 59 4.78 3.32 -9.93
C ASP A 59 6.07 3.58 -9.15
N LEU A 60 7.04 4.29 -9.76
CA LEU A 60 8.36 4.53 -9.16
C LEU A 60 8.31 5.44 -7.93
N ASP A 61 7.49 6.49 -7.97
CA ASP A 61 7.29 7.38 -6.83
C ASP A 61 6.64 6.62 -5.67
N TYR A 62 5.62 5.81 -5.95
CA TYR A 62 4.92 5.03 -4.94
C TYR A 62 5.85 4.01 -4.26
N VAL A 63 6.57 3.19 -5.03
CA VAL A 63 7.46 2.17 -4.44
C VAL A 63 8.61 2.80 -3.67
N THR A 64 9.11 3.95 -4.12
CA THR A 64 10.16 4.69 -3.40
C THR A 64 9.63 5.22 -2.07
N GLY A 65 8.46 5.87 -2.08
CA GLY A 65 7.83 6.43 -0.89
C GLY A 65 7.41 5.36 0.12
N MET A 66 6.66 4.34 -0.32
CA MET A 66 6.17 3.30 0.60
C MET A 66 7.31 2.47 1.19
N ARG A 67 8.41 2.27 0.45
CA ARG A 67 9.60 1.60 0.99
C ARG A 67 10.23 2.40 2.12
N GLU A 68 10.43 3.71 1.93
CA GLU A 68 10.97 4.59 2.99
C GLU A 68 10.04 4.63 4.21
N HIS A 69 8.74 4.68 3.96
CA HIS A 69 7.72 4.65 5.00
C HIS A 69 7.79 3.34 5.79
N HIS A 70 7.80 2.17 5.14
CA HIS A 70 7.96 0.89 5.83
C HIS A 70 9.29 0.79 6.62
N ALA A 71 10.39 1.32 6.09
CA ALA A 71 11.67 1.36 6.82
C ALA A 71 11.56 2.17 8.13
N GLY A 72 10.68 3.17 8.19
CA GLY A 72 10.29 3.86 9.42
C GLY A 72 9.67 2.93 10.46
N ALA A 73 8.66 2.15 10.06
CA ALA A 73 8.00 1.18 10.96
C ALA A 73 8.95 0.11 11.50
N LEU A 74 9.92 -0.34 10.68
CA LEU A 74 11.00 -1.24 11.12
C LEU A 74 11.81 -0.60 12.24
N THR A 75 12.26 0.65 12.04
CA THR A 75 13.03 1.41 13.04
C THR A 75 12.23 1.58 14.34
N MET A 76 10.97 2.02 14.24
CA MET A 76 10.06 2.18 15.38
C MET A 76 9.86 0.87 16.16
N SER A 77 9.75 -0.24 15.46
CA SER A 77 9.55 -1.57 16.06
C SER A 77 10.83 -2.08 16.73
N GLU A 78 12.00 -1.87 16.13
CA GLU A 78 13.29 -2.22 16.72
C GLU A 78 13.58 -1.40 17.98
N GLU A 79 13.28 -0.09 17.97
CA GLU A 79 13.38 0.77 19.15
C GLU A 79 12.46 0.29 20.29
N TYR A 80 11.24 -0.13 19.95
CA TYR A 80 10.32 -0.70 20.93
C TYR A 80 10.83 -2.02 21.48
N LEU A 81 11.38 -2.91 20.65
CA LEU A 81 11.99 -4.15 21.12
C LEU A 81 13.19 -3.91 22.04
N ALA A 82 13.87 -2.78 21.93
CA ALA A 82 14.98 -2.41 22.82
C ALA A 82 14.53 -1.83 24.18
N LYS A 83 13.39 -1.12 24.23
CA LYS A 83 12.97 -0.34 25.42
C LYS A 83 11.65 -0.83 26.04
N GLY A 84 10.70 -1.25 25.21
CA GLY A 84 9.36 -1.69 25.57
C GLY A 84 9.34 -3.07 26.22
N LYS A 85 8.43 -3.24 27.18
CA LYS A 85 8.38 -4.42 28.05
C LYS A 85 7.11 -5.24 27.90
N ASN A 86 6.04 -4.66 27.34
CA ASN A 86 4.78 -5.36 27.20
C ASN A 86 4.93 -6.54 26.22
N PRO A 87 4.71 -7.80 26.66
CA PRO A 87 4.95 -8.97 25.82
C PRO A 87 4.08 -9.00 24.57
N VAL A 88 2.87 -8.45 24.63
CA VAL A 88 1.94 -8.40 23.50
C VAL A 88 2.43 -7.41 22.46
N LEU A 89 2.84 -6.21 22.87
CA LEU A 89 3.41 -5.22 21.96
C LEU A 89 4.78 -5.63 21.40
N ARG A 90 5.58 -6.38 22.16
CA ARG A 90 6.83 -6.97 21.64
C ARG A 90 6.55 -7.99 20.54
N ASN A 91 5.50 -8.79 20.69
CA ASN A 91 5.05 -9.69 19.62
C ASN A 91 4.58 -8.88 18.40
N MET A 92 3.77 -7.84 18.61
CA MET A 92 3.35 -6.95 17.52
C MET A 92 4.53 -6.32 16.78
N ALA A 93 5.51 -5.77 17.48
CA ALA A 93 6.72 -5.21 16.87
C ALA A 93 7.48 -6.25 16.03
N GLY A 94 7.56 -7.50 16.51
CA GLY A 94 8.13 -8.60 15.73
C GLY A 94 7.33 -8.96 14.47
N ALA A 95 6.00 -8.93 14.55
CA ALA A 95 5.12 -9.15 13.42
C ALA A 95 5.25 -8.04 12.35
N ILE A 96 5.24 -6.77 12.78
CA ILE A 96 5.46 -5.61 11.90
C ILE A 96 6.80 -5.72 11.18
N ILE A 97 7.89 -6.01 11.91
CA ILE A 97 9.22 -6.20 11.30
C ILE A 97 9.20 -7.32 10.25
N THR A 98 8.55 -8.45 10.55
CA THR A 98 8.52 -9.59 9.64
C THR A 98 7.76 -9.28 8.37
N ASN A 99 6.54 -8.73 8.50
CA ASN A 99 5.67 -8.45 7.37
C ASN A 99 6.19 -7.28 6.52
N GLN A 100 6.58 -6.16 7.15
CA GLN A 100 7.03 -4.98 6.41
C GLN A 100 8.43 -5.16 5.77
N ARG A 101 9.28 -6.06 6.28
CA ARG A 101 10.51 -6.46 5.57
C ARG A 101 10.21 -7.20 4.27
N TYR A 102 9.21 -8.07 4.27
CA TYR A 102 8.76 -8.73 3.05
C TYR A 102 8.16 -7.73 2.07
N GLU A 103 7.31 -6.82 2.54
CA GLU A 103 6.73 -5.75 1.73
C GLU A 103 7.81 -4.85 1.09
N ILE A 104 8.85 -4.48 1.84
CA ILE A 104 10.02 -3.76 1.29
C ILE A 104 10.67 -4.55 0.15
N ALA A 105 10.86 -5.87 0.30
CA ALA A 105 11.44 -6.70 -0.75
C ALA A 105 10.56 -6.76 -2.00
N VAL A 106 9.23 -6.80 -1.84
CA VAL A 106 8.28 -6.70 -2.96
C VAL A 106 8.40 -5.35 -3.66
N LEU A 107 8.44 -4.24 -2.91
CA LEU A 107 8.55 -2.89 -3.48
C LEU A 107 9.86 -2.70 -4.26
N GLU A 108 10.98 -3.21 -3.76
CA GLU A 108 12.28 -3.17 -4.46
C GLU A 108 12.26 -4.02 -5.73
N GLU A 109 11.62 -5.19 -5.70
CA GLU A 109 11.51 -6.03 -6.88
C GLU A 109 10.60 -5.41 -7.94
N VAL A 110 9.48 -4.82 -7.55
CA VAL A 110 8.62 -4.05 -8.46
C VAL A 110 9.41 -2.89 -9.07
N LYS A 111 10.15 -2.13 -8.25
CA LYS A 111 11.00 -1.04 -8.73
C LYS A 111 11.97 -1.53 -9.81
N ARG A 112 12.69 -2.63 -9.55
CA ARG A 112 13.64 -3.23 -10.49
C ARG A 112 12.99 -3.67 -11.80
N GLN A 113 11.74 -4.14 -11.75
CA GLN A 113 10.99 -4.54 -12.93
C GLN A 113 10.52 -3.33 -13.73
N VAL A 114 9.91 -2.34 -13.07
CA VAL A 114 9.38 -1.12 -13.72
C VAL A 114 10.47 -0.27 -14.38
N GLU A 115 11.70 -0.28 -13.86
CA GLU A 115 12.84 0.43 -14.46
C GLU A 115 13.35 -0.18 -15.77
N GLN A 116 12.97 -1.42 -16.10
CA GLN A 116 13.40 -2.06 -17.33
C GLN A 116 12.67 -1.50 -18.55
N PRO A 117 13.34 -1.40 -19.72
CA PRO A 117 12.71 -0.90 -20.93
C PRO A 117 11.62 -1.85 -21.43
N PRO A 118 10.50 -1.33 -21.96
CA PRO A 118 9.47 -2.17 -22.56
C PRO A 118 9.99 -2.85 -23.83
N LYS A 119 9.54 -4.08 -24.07
CA LYS A 119 9.83 -4.83 -25.30
C LYS A 119 8.71 -4.64 -26.31
N VAL A 120 9.03 -4.20 -27.52
CA VAL A 120 8.07 -4.17 -28.64
C VAL A 120 7.80 -5.61 -29.08
N LEU A 121 6.54 -6.04 -29.03
CA LEU A 121 6.07 -7.33 -29.52
C LEU A 121 5.63 -7.26 -30.99
N ALA A 122 4.96 -6.17 -31.38
CA ALA A 122 4.56 -5.90 -32.75
C ALA A 122 4.53 -4.38 -33.02
N ASP A 123 4.89 -3.99 -34.24
CA ASP A 123 4.92 -2.59 -34.69
C ASP A 123 3.94 -2.41 -35.86
N PHE A 124 2.93 -1.56 -35.67
CA PHE A 124 1.91 -1.23 -36.67
C PHE A 124 2.07 0.22 -37.17
N GLY A 125 3.28 0.78 -37.09
CA GLY A 125 3.57 2.16 -37.47
C GLY A 125 3.21 3.14 -36.35
N ALA A 126 2.03 3.76 -36.44
CA ALA A 126 1.59 4.76 -35.45
C ALA A 126 1.29 4.14 -34.06
N THR A 127 1.11 2.83 -34.00
CA THR A 127 0.74 2.08 -32.81
C THR A 127 1.68 0.89 -32.62
N LYS A 128 2.11 0.64 -31.39
CA LYS A 128 2.96 -0.51 -31.04
C LYS A 128 2.30 -1.34 -29.95
N LEU A 129 2.40 -2.65 -30.08
CA LEU A 129 2.09 -3.58 -29.00
C LEU A 129 3.38 -3.80 -28.21
N VAL A 130 3.38 -3.43 -26.93
CA VAL A 130 4.55 -3.53 -26.06
C VAL A 130 4.26 -4.42 -24.87
N ARG A 131 5.32 -5.02 -24.33
CA ARG A 131 5.31 -5.81 -23.11
C ARG A 131 6.22 -5.15 -22.09
N ARG A 132 5.69 -4.81 -20.92
CA ARG A 132 6.44 -4.19 -19.82
C ARG A 132 6.54 -5.18 -18.64
N PRO A 133 7.73 -5.42 -18.08
CA PRO A 133 7.85 -6.09 -16.80
C PRO A 133 7.36 -5.19 -15.65
N VAL A 134 6.53 -5.74 -14.76
CA VAL A 134 5.89 -4.94 -13.70
C VAL A 134 6.04 -5.51 -12.31
N ALA A 135 6.36 -6.80 -12.19
CA ALA A 135 6.66 -7.46 -10.92
C ALA A 135 7.29 -8.85 -11.17
N THR A 136 7.49 -9.62 -10.10
CA THR A 136 7.86 -11.03 -10.13
C THR A 136 6.87 -11.82 -9.28
N GLU A 137 6.35 -12.92 -9.83
CA GLU A 137 5.51 -13.87 -9.08
C GLU A 137 6.35 -14.80 -8.22
N GLY A 138 5.81 -15.21 -7.07
CA GLY A 138 6.42 -16.23 -6.22
C GLY A 138 7.48 -15.72 -5.25
N LEU A 139 7.61 -14.40 -5.06
CA LEU A 139 8.62 -13.82 -4.16
C LEU A 139 8.45 -14.32 -2.71
N GLU A 140 7.21 -14.60 -2.28
CA GLU A 140 6.90 -15.23 -1.00
C GLU A 140 7.57 -16.61 -0.84
N HIS A 141 7.55 -17.44 -1.88
CA HIS A 141 8.17 -18.75 -1.87
C HIS A 141 9.70 -18.65 -1.91
N GLN A 142 10.23 -17.67 -2.64
CA GLN A 142 11.68 -17.44 -2.77
C GLN A 142 12.30 -16.95 -1.47
N LEU A 143 11.62 -16.02 -0.79
CA LEU A 143 12.06 -15.48 0.49
C LEU A 143 11.67 -16.38 1.66
N ALA A 144 11.04 -17.53 1.41
CA ALA A 144 10.47 -18.42 2.41
C ALA A 144 9.61 -17.64 3.44
N TYR A 145 8.87 -16.65 2.94
CA TYR A 145 8.09 -15.74 3.75
C TYR A 145 6.88 -16.45 4.34
N VAL A 146 6.72 -16.30 5.65
CA VAL A 146 5.52 -16.70 6.38
C VAL A 146 5.02 -15.46 7.09
N LYS A 147 3.79 -15.05 6.77
CA LYS A 147 3.16 -13.90 7.39
C LYS A 147 3.05 -14.10 8.90
N ALA A 148 3.54 -13.14 9.66
CA ALA A 148 3.42 -13.10 11.10
C ALA A 148 2.08 -12.43 11.46
N PRO A 149 1.11 -13.14 12.07
CA PRO A 149 -0.15 -12.52 12.44
C PRO A 149 0.09 -11.49 13.56
N PRO A 150 -0.51 -10.29 13.48
CA PRO A 150 -0.51 -9.37 14.61
C PRO A 150 -1.26 -9.97 15.80
N PRO A 151 -0.95 -9.56 17.03
CA PRO A 151 -1.70 -10.00 18.21
C PRO A 151 -3.20 -9.68 18.11
N THR A 152 -3.99 -10.49 18.80
CA THR A 152 -5.43 -10.33 18.89
C THR A 152 -5.88 -9.67 20.19
N ALA A 153 -7.11 -9.17 20.21
CA ALA A 153 -7.74 -8.71 21.44
C ALA A 153 -7.76 -9.82 22.53
N LEU A 154 -7.84 -11.09 22.13
CA LEU A 154 -7.72 -12.21 23.06
C LEU A 154 -6.31 -12.33 23.63
N ASP A 155 -5.26 -12.18 22.80
CA ASP A 155 -3.88 -12.16 23.28
C ASP A 155 -3.65 -11.01 24.27
N HIS A 156 -4.21 -9.84 23.99
CA HIS A 156 -4.16 -8.68 24.87
C HIS A 156 -4.89 -8.90 26.21
N LEU A 157 -6.00 -9.66 26.19
CA LEU A 157 -6.75 -10.01 27.40
C LEU A 157 -6.06 -11.10 28.24
N MET A 158 -5.49 -12.11 27.59
CA MET A 158 -4.98 -13.31 28.25
C MET A 158 -3.52 -13.20 28.66
N THR A 159 -2.73 -12.35 28.00
CA THR A 159 -1.31 -12.20 28.29
C THR A 159 -1.10 -11.15 29.38
N PRO A 160 -0.53 -11.51 30.55
CA PRO A 160 -0.24 -10.54 31.60
C PRO A 160 0.80 -9.52 31.13
N GLY A 161 0.53 -8.24 31.33
CA GLY A 161 1.47 -7.16 31.06
C GLY A 161 0.79 -5.82 31.28
N ALA A 162 1.25 -5.04 32.26
CA ALA A 162 0.75 -3.68 32.42
C ALA A 162 1.18 -2.85 31.20
N VAL A 163 0.26 -2.05 30.68
CA VAL A 163 0.58 -1.02 29.68
C VAL A 163 1.18 0.16 30.43
N ASP A 164 2.40 0.56 30.07
CA ASP A 164 3.05 1.73 30.62
C ASP A 164 2.96 2.96 29.68
N GLU A 165 3.48 4.11 30.10
CA GLU A 165 3.40 5.31 29.26
C GLU A 165 4.23 5.21 27.96
N TYR A 166 5.31 4.42 27.96
CA TYR A 166 6.12 4.23 26.77
C TYR A 166 5.38 3.37 25.74
N ASP A 167 4.66 2.35 26.21
CA ASP A 167 3.73 1.56 25.40
C ASP A 167 2.68 2.44 24.73
N VAL A 168 2.06 3.36 25.49
CA VAL A 168 1.08 4.32 24.94
C VAL A 168 1.71 5.24 23.90
N ARG A 169 2.90 5.79 24.16
CA ARG A 169 3.60 6.65 23.18
C ARG A 169 3.92 5.91 21.89
N TRP A 170 4.41 4.67 21.99
CA TRP A 170 4.68 3.84 20.81
C TRP A 170 3.41 3.50 20.04
N ALA A 171 2.34 3.10 20.73
CA ALA A 171 1.06 2.80 20.09
C ALA A 171 0.51 4.01 19.34
N LYS A 172 0.52 5.21 19.96
CA LYS A 172 0.13 6.46 19.29
C LYS A 172 1.00 6.76 18.07
N ALA A 173 2.31 6.60 18.19
CA ALA A 173 3.25 6.83 17.09
C ALA A 173 2.95 5.89 15.92
N MET A 174 2.76 4.60 16.20
CA MET A 174 2.51 3.59 15.18
C MET A 174 1.13 3.74 14.53
N ILE A 175 0.10 4.18 15.27
CA ILE A 175 -1.20 4.53 14.68
C ILE A 175 -1.05 5.64 13.65
N VAL A 176 -0.36 6.74 14.00
CA VAL A 176 -0.12 7.86 13.06
C VAL A 176 0.64 7.38 11.82
N HIS A 177 1.67 6.56 12.03
CA HIS A 177 2.45 5.99 10.95
C HIS A 177 1.59 5.09 10.04
N HIS A 178 0.81 4.17 10.61
CA HIS A 178 -0.05 3.28 9.83
C HIS A 178 -1.11 4.05 9.05
N GLN A 179 -1.70 5.09 9.63
CA GLN A 179 -2.63 5.96 8.90
C GLN A 179 -1.98 6.57 7.64
N GLY A 180 -0.70 6.96 7.72
CA GLY A 180 0.07 7.41 6.56
C GLY A 180 0.15 6.36 5.45
N ALA A 181 0.43 5.10 5.78
CA ALA A 181 0.46 4.01 4.80
C ALA A 181 -0.92 3.75 4.17
N LEU A 182 -1.99 3.77 4.99
CA LEU A 182 -3.37 3.66 4.51
C LEU A 182 -3.68 4.74 3.46
N ASP A 183 -3.28 5.98 3.74
CA ASP A 183 -3.54 7.12 2.85
C ASP A 183 -2.74 7.02 1.55
N MET A 184 -1.46 6.66 1.62
CA MET A 184 -0.61 6.42 0.44
C MET A 184 -1.16 5.27 -0.44
N ALA A 185 -1.53 4.15 0.17
CA ALA A 185 -2.06 2.98 -0.54
C ALA A 185 -3.39 3.29 -1.24
N ARG A 186 -4.28 4.03 -0.58
CA ARG A 186 -5.55 4.50 -1.17
C ARG A 186 -5.32 5.51 -2.28
N ALA A 187 -4.40 6.45 -2.10
CA ALA A 187 -4.07 7.46 -3.11
C ALA A 187 -3.55 6.81 -4.39
N TYR A 188 -2.61 5.87 -4.30
CA TYR A 188 -2.12 5.12 -5.46
C TYR A 188 -3.23 4.34 -6.16
N ASN A 189 -4.09 3.64 -5.41
CA ASN A 189 -5.19 2.87 -6.01
C ASN A 189 -6.26 3.76 -6.68
N ALA A 190 -6.40 5.00 -6.23
CA ALA A 190 -7.30 5.99 -6.82
C ALA A 190 -6.69 6.75 -8.01
N ASP A 191 -5.37 6.76 -8.14
CA ASP A 191 -4.68 7.42 -9.25
C ASP A 191 -4.93 6.65 -10.56
N PRO A 192 -5.49 7.31 -11.61
CA PRO A 192 -5.62 6.68 -12.93
C PRO A 192 -4.27 6.30 -13.56
N LYS A 193 -3.13 6.80 -13.05
CA LYS A 193 -1.78 6.42 -13.47
C LYS A 193 -1.15 5.33 -12.62
N GLY A 194 -1.71 5.02 -11.45
CA GLY A 194 -1.27 3.90 -10.61
C GLY A 194 -1.83 2.58 -11.14
N GLU A 195 -1.35 2.10 -12.28
CA GLU A 195 -1.97 0.99 -13.01
C GLU A 195 -1.44 -0.40 -12.62
N ASN A 196 -0.29 -0.48 -11.94
CA ASN A 196 0.35 -1.77 -11.62
C ASN A 196 -0.54 -2.66 -10.75
N GLY A 197 -1.00 -3.76 -11.35
CA GLY A 197 -1.97 -4.66 -10.70
C GLY A 197 -1.46 -5.36 -9.44
N LEU A 198 -0.14 -5.58 -9.31
CA LEU A 198 0.43 -6.16 -8.10
C LEU A 198 0.47 -5.16 -6.96
N LEU A 199 0.90 -3.91 -7.23
CA LEU A 199 0.86 -2.83 -6.24
C LEU A 199 -0.57 -2.58 -5.75
N ARG A 200 -1.57 -2.58 -6.65
CA ARG A 200 -2.98 -2.43 -6.25
C ARG A 200 -3.46 -3.51 -5.29
N ARG A 201 -3.05 -4.77 -5.49
CA ARG A 201 -3.40 -5.89 -4.60
C ARG A 201 -2.68 -5.79 -3.26
N MET A 202 -1.37 -5.54 -3.29
CA MET A 202 -0.58 -5.30 -2.08
C MET A 202 -1.19 -4.17 -1.23
N ASN A 203 -1.69 -3.11 -1.88
CA ASN A 203 -2.34 -2.00 -1.19
C ASN A 203 -3.65 -2.39 -0.49
N LEU A 204 -4.40 -3.36 -1.03
CA LEU A 204 -5.57 -3.90 -0.33
C LEU A 204 -5.17 -4.66 0.93
N ASP A 205 -4.08 -5.44 0.85
CA ASP A 205 -3.54 -6.16 2.01
C ASP A 205 -3.02 -5.19 3.08
N ILE A 206 -2.23 -4.18 2.69
CA ILE A 206 -1.75 -3.09 3.58
C ILE A 206 -2.94 -2.43 4.29
N VAL A 207 -3.96 -2.01 3.54
CA VAL A 207 -5.13 -1.34 4.12
C VAL A 207 -5.85 -2.28 5.09
N GLN A 208 -6.03 -3.55 4.75
CA GLN A 208 -6.70 -4.52 5.62
C GLN A 208 -5.91 -4.76 6.91
N ASP A 209 -4.62 -5.11 6.79
CA ASP A 209 -3.77 -5.46 7.92
C ASP A 209 -3.55 -4.26 8.84
N GLN A 210 -3.15 -3.12 8.29
CA GLN A 210 -2.82 -1.96 9.11
C GLN A 210 -4.06 -1.30 9.73
N THR A 211 -5.25 -1.44 9.12
CA THR A 211 -6.52 -1.05 9.79
C THR A 211 -6.77 -1.91 11.02
N TYR A 212 -6.53 -3.22 10.93
CA TYR A 212 -6.65 -4.11 12.07
C TYR A 212 -5.63 -3.76 13.16
N GLU A 213 -4.37 -3.53 12.77
CA GLU A 213 -3.29 -3.15 13.69
C GLU A 213 -3.57 -1.83 14.41
N ILE A 214 -4.13 -0.83 13.71
CA ILE A 214 -4.61 0.43 14.33
C ILE A 214 -5.64 0.12 15.42
N GLY A 215 -6.69 -0.64 15.11
CA GLY A 215 -7.73 -0.98 16.09
C GLY A 215 -7.19 -1.78 17.29
N PHE A 216 -6.20 -2.64 17.06
CA PHE A 216 -5.50 -3.32 18.14
C PHE A 216 -4.72 -2.33 19.03
N LEU A 217 -3.95 -1.41 18.44
CA LEU A 217 -3.19 -0.41 19.17
C LEU A 217 -4.09 0.55 19.97
N GLU A 218 -5.24 0.92 19.43
CA GLU A 218 -6.28 1.67 20.17
C GLU A 218 -6.73 0.89 21.42
N SER A 219 -6.99 -0.42 21.29
CA SER A 219 -7.37 -1.25 22.43
C SER A 219 -6.28 -1.34 23.52
N VAL A 220 -5.01 -1.25 23.13
CA VAL A 220 -3.88 -1.20 24.06
C VAL A 220 -3.87 0.13 24.82
N ILE A 221 -4.13 1.24 24.14
CA ILE A 221 -4.22 2.56 24.75
C ILE A 221 -5.36 2.60 25.78
N ASP A 222 -6.52 2.01 25.47
CA ASP A 222 -7.67 1.91 26.38
C ASP A 222 -7.37 1.10 27.65
N ARG A 223 -6.37 0.22 27.60
CA ARG A 223 -5.96 -0.61 28.74
C ARG A 223 -4.97 0.07 29.66
N PHE A 224 -4.47 1.24 29.29
CA PHE A 224 -3.60 2.04 30.14
C PHE A 224 -4.34 2.45 31.44
N PRO A 225 -3.78 2.17 32.64
CA PRO A 225 -4.48 2.44 33.90
C PRO A 225 -4.58 3.93 34.25
N GLY A 226 -3.79 4.79 33.59
CA GLY A 226 -3.84 6.24 33.77
C GLY A 226 -4.65 6.94 32.69
N ASP A 227 -4.57 8.27 32.67
CA ASP A 227 -5.20 9.08 31.63
C ASP A 227 -4.32 9.15 30.38
N ALA A 228 -4.61 8.31 29.39
CA ALA A 228 -3.87 8.26 28.14
C ALA A 228 -3.91 9.58 27.35
N SER A 229 -4.89 10.46 27.58
CA SER A 229 -4.97 11.77 26.90
C SER A 229 -3.85 12.71 27.32
N THR A 230 -3.32 12.55 28.54
CA THR A 230 -2.22 13.38 29.05
C THR A 230 -0.85 12.99 28.47
N ILE A 231 -0.74 11.78 27.90
CA ILE A 231 0.49 11.28 27.30
C ILE A 231 0.65 11.87 25.91
N GLN A 232 1.53 12.86 25.78
CA GLN A 232 1.86 13.48 24.50
C GLN A 232 2.71 12.55 23.63
N LEU A 233 2.41 12.52 22.33
CA LEU A 233 3.25 11.85 21.34
C LEU A 233 4.53 12.67 21.15
N ASP A 234 5.68 12.01 21.28
CA ASP A 234 6.98 12.59 20.92
C ASP A 234 7.19 12.44 19.40
N PRO A 235 7.29 13.53 18.63
CA PRO A 235 7.50 13.44 17.18
C PRO A 235 8.75 12.66 16.77
N SER A 236 9.77 12.57 17.63
CA SER A 236 10.98 11.80 17.37
C SER A 236 10.77 10.28 17.35
N MET A 237 9.61 9.80 17.84
CA MET A 237 9.23 8.38 17.78
C MET A 237 8.58 7.99 16.45
N VAL A 238 8.28 8.96 15.58
CA VAL A 238 7.66 8.71 14.28
C VAL A 238 8.73 8.84 13.20
N HIS A 239 9.10 7.71 12.61
CA HIS A 239 10.12 7.63 11.56
C HIS A 239 9.46 7.45 10.19
N GLY A 240 10.18 7.66 9.08
CA GLY A 240 9.68 7.29 7.73
C GLY A 240 8.55 8.14 7.13
N MET A 241 8.04 9.16 7.84
CA MET A 241 6.96 10.04 7.36
C MET A 241 7.41 11.14 6.37
N SER A 242 8.50 10.91 5.63
CA SER A 242 9.03 11.89 4.67
C SER A 242 8.00 12.19 3.58
N MET A 243 7.70 13.47 3.36
CA MET A 243 6.80 13.96 2.31
C MET A 243 7.47 13.80 0.92
N HIS A 244 7.43 12.60 0.35
CA HIS A 244 7.88 12.42 -1.03
C HIS A 244 6.79 12.84 -2.03
N GLY A 245 6.99 14.01 -2.63
CA GLY A 245 6.91 14.12 -4.09
C GLY A 245 5.55 14.34 -4.75
N GLY A 246 4.83 15.40 -4.37
CA GLY A 246 4.11 16.19 -5.37
C GLY A 246 2.75 15.67 -5.85
N HIS A 247 1.82 15.35 -4.95
CA HIS A 247 0.40 15.67 -5.11
C HIS A 247 -0.26 15.58 -3.73
N GLY A 248 -1.04 16.60 -3.37
CA GLY A 248 -1.87 16.58 -2.17
C GLY A 248 -1.13 16.99 -0.91
N GLN A 249 -1.37 18.23 -0.51
CA GLN A 249 -1.20 18.68 0.86
C GLN A 249 -2.01 17.72 1.74
N MET A 250 -1.35 16.80 2.45
CA MET A 250 -1.97 16.10 3.56
C MET A 250 -2.24 17.17 4.61
N ASP A 251 -3.43 17.75 4.56
CA ASP A 251 -4.01 18.42 5.71
C ASP A 251 -4.06 17.35 6.80
N HIS A 252 -3.15 17.45 7.78
CA HIS A 252 -3.35 16.81 9.06
C HIS A 252 -4.53 17.53 9.73
N GLY A 253 -5.71 17.38 9.12
CA GLY A 253 -6.97 17.86 9.65
C GLY A 253 -7.04 17.30 11.05
N ALA A 254 -7.04 18.21 12.02
CA ALA A 254 -7.01 17.94 13.44
C ALA A 254 -7.82 16.67 13.72
N MET A 255 -7.12 15.56 14.03
CA MET A 255 -7.78 14.39 14.57
C MET A 255 -8.35 14.84 15.90
N ASN A 256 -9.63 15.23 15.87
CA ASN A 256 -10.37 15.59 17.04
C ASN A 256 -10.60 14.27 17.80
N HIS A 257 -9.76 14.02 18.80
CA HIS A 257 -9.82 12.83 19.65
C HIS A 257 -11.16 12.69 20.41
N ASP A 258 -12.05 13.68 20.32
CA ASP A 258 -13.34 13.70 21.03
C ASP A 258 -14.55 13.15 20.23
N ALA A 259 -14.35 12.66 18.99
CA ALA A 259 -15.46 12.19 18.14
C ALA A 259 -15.65 10.66 18.08
N MET A 260 -14.93 9.88 18.89
CA MET A 260 -15.26 8.46 19.14
C MET A 260 -16.42 8.41 20.13
N GLY A 261 -17.65 8.61 19.61
CA GLY A 261 -18.86 8.51 20.41
C GLY A 261 -19.00 7.12 21.01
N HIS A 262 -18.76 6.99 22.32
CA HIS A 262 -19.18 5.84 23.10
C HIS A 262 -20.70 5.71 22.98
N GLY A 263 -21.15 4.78 22.13
CA GLY A 263 -22.53 4.31 22.16
C GLY A 263 -22.80 3.68 23.52
N GLN A 264 -23.48 4.42 24.41
CA GLN A 264 -24.05 3.86 25.63
C GLN A 264 -25.01 2.73 25.24
N MET A 265 -24.57 1.49 25.45
CA MET A 265 -25.48 0.35 25.47
C MET A 265 -26.33 0.46 26.74
N ASN A 266 -27.51 1.03 26.58
CA ASN A 266 -28.54 1.10 27.61
C ASN A 266 -29.16 -0.29 27.80
N HIS A 267 -28.58 -1.09 28.70
CA HIS A 267 -29.24 -2.29 29.21
C HIS A 267 -30.29 -1.87 30.25
N LYS A 268 -31.56 -1.74 29.82
CA LYS A 268 -32.69 -1.92 30.73
C LYS A 268 -33.99 -2.21 29.98
N ALA A 269 -34.73 -3.17 30.57
CA ALA A 269 -36.10 -3.56 30.32
C ALA A 269 -36.35 -4.62 29.22
N MET A 270 -36.16 -5.89 29.59
CA MET A 270 -37.24 -6.87 29.46
C MET A 270 -37.28 -7.74 30.72
N ALA A 271 -38.20 -7.40 31.62
CA ALA A 271 -38.74 -8.31 32.62
C ALA A 271 -40.16 -7.86 32.94
N ARG A 272 -41.10 -8.79 32.66
CA ARG A 272 -42.56 -8.78 32.84
C ARG A 272 -43.38 -8.29 31.67
#